data_AF-A0A6J7KG93-F1
#
_entry.id   AF-A0A6J7KG93-F1
#
_cell.length_a   1.000
_cell.length_b   1.000
_cell.length_c   1.000
_cell.angle_alpha   90.00
_cell.angle_beta   90.00
_cell.angle_gamma   90.00
#
_symmetry.space_group_name_H-M   'P 1'
#
loop_
_entity.id
_entity.type
_entity.pdbx_description
1 polymer ?
#
loop_
_entity_poly.entity_id
_entity_poly.type
_entity_poly.pdbx_seq_one_letter_code
_entity_poly.pdbx_strand_id
1 'polypeptide(L)' 'MSSRDSEQQRASRSSQESADDVVLDTAAATDHKAALDADVDSLLDEIDEVLEVNAEEFVKGFVQKGGQ' A
#
# COMPACT_ATOMS: atom_id res chain seq x y z
N MET A 1 -1.26 -23.67 47.36
CA MET A 1 -0.42 -22.83 46.47
C MET A 1 -0.77 -22.97 44.98
N SER A 2 -1.88 -23.63 44.59
CA SER A 2 -2.20 -23.86 43.16
C SER A 2 -2.88 -22.72 42.40
N SER A 3 -3.68 -21.86 43.06
CA SER A 3 -4.48 -20.85 42.34
C SER A 3 -3.64 -19.76 41.65
N ARG A 4 -2.51 -19.35 42.26
CA ARG A 4 -1.64 -18.32 41.66
C ARG A 4 -0.93 -18.79 40.39
N ASP A 5 -0.65 -20.08 40.27
CA ASP A 5 0.03 -20.64 39.09
C ASP A 5 -0.92 -20.70 37.88
N SER A 6 -2.19 -21.08 38.12
CA SER A 6 -3.24 -21.06 37.10
C SER A 6 -3.62 -19.65 36.61
N GLU A 7 -3.54 -18.64 37.48
CA GLU A 7 -3.79 -17.24 37.11
C GLU A 7 -2.67 -16.69 36.21
N GLN A 8 -1.41 -17.02 36.52
CA GLN A 8 -0.26 -16.64 35.71
C GLN A 8 -0.27 -17.28 34.32
N GLN A 9 -0.67 -18.56 34.22
CA GLN A 9 -0.80 -19.24 32.93
C GLN A 9 -1.93 -18.69 32.05
N ARG A 10 -3.02 -18.20 32.65
CA ARG A 10 -4.11 -17.54 31.89
C ARG A 10 -3.67 -16.18 31.37
N ALA A 11 -2.96 -15.40 32.18
CA ALA A 11 -2.46 -14.09 31.79
C ALA A 11 -1.44 -14.17 30.64
N SER A 12 -0.53 -15.14 30.67
CA SER A 12 0.46 -15.34 29.60
C SER A 12 -0.17 -15.80 28.28
N ARG A 13 -1.17 -16.69 28.32
CA ARG A 13 -1.92 -17.10 27.11
C ARG A 13 -2.70 -15.94 26.50
N SER A 14 -3.38 -15.15 27.32
CA SER A 14 -4.10 -13.96 26.85
C SER A 14 -3.15 -12.94 26.22
N SER A 15 -1.97 -12.72 26.82
CA SER A 15 -0.97 -11.80 26.24
C SER A 15 -0.39 -12.30 24.93
N GLN A 16 -0.22 -13.62 24.78
CA GLN A 16 0.31 -14.22 23.55
C GLN A 16 -0.72 -14.18 22.42
N GLU A 17 -2.00 -14.42 22.72
CA GLU A 17 -3.10 -14.32 21.74
C GLU A 17 -3.25 -12.88 21.22
N SER A 18 -3.13 -11.87 22.09
CA SER A 18 -3.13 -10.47 21.67
C SER A 18 -1.91 -10.07 20.84
N ALA A 19 -0.74 -10.69 21.09
CA ALA A 19 0.46 -10.41 20.30
C ALA A 19 0.36 -11.03 18.89
N ASP A 20 -0.20 -12.23 18.77
CA ASP A 20 -0.39 -12.92 17.50
C ASP A 20 -1.40 -12.16 16.61
N ASP A 21 -2.51 -11.68 17.18
CA ASP A 21 -3.52 -10.87 16.49
C ASP A 21 -2.93 -9.57 15.90
N VAL A 22 -2.09 -8.87 16.67
CA VAL A 22 -1.39 -7.66 16.19
C VAL A 22 -0.41 -7.99 15.05
N VAL A 23 0.28 -9.14 15.11
CA VAL A 23 1.20 -9.55 14.03
C VAL A 23 0.42 -9.89 12.76
N LEU A 24 -0.74 -10.53 12.87
CA LEU A 24 -1.59 -10.86 11.72
C LEU A 24 -2.18 -9.60 11.07
N ASP A 25 -2.67 -8.65 11.88
CA ASP A 25 -3.21 -7.37 11.38
C ASP A 25 -2.14 -6.52 10.68
N THR A 26 -0.94 -6.45 11.26
CA THR A 26 0.19 -5.73 10.65
C THR A 26 0.64 -6.36 9.35
N ALA A 27 0.68 -7.70 9.25
CA ALA A 27 1.00 -8.42 8.02
C ALA A 27 -0.04 -8.15 6.90
N ALA A 28 -1.33 -8.20 7.24
CA ALA A 28 -2.40 -7.89 6.29
C ALA A 28 -2.34 -6.44 5.79
N ALA A 29 -2.02 -5.49 6.69
CA ALA A 29 -1.83 -4.09 6.32
C ALA A 29 -0.61 -3.89 5.40
N THR A 30 0.49 -4.62 5.61
CA THR A 30 1.67 -4.56 4.73
C THR A 30 1.39 -5.12 3.34
N ASP A 31 0.64 -6.22 3.25
CA ASP A 31 0.27 -6.82 1.96
C ASP A 31 -0.66 -5.88 1.17
N HIS A 32 -1.64 -5.27 1.84
CA HIS A 32 -2.52 -4.29 1.22
C HIS A 32 -1.75 -3.05 0.74
N LYS A 33 -0.78 -2.56 1.54
CA LYS A 33 0.09 -1.45 1.11
C LYS A 33 0.91 -1.83 -0.12
N ALA A 34 1.49 -3.03 -0.17
CA ALA A 34 2.29 -3.46 -1.32
C ALA A 34 1.45 -3.55 -2.60
N ALA A 35 0.20 -4.01 -2.51
CA ALA A 35 -0.73 -4.03 -3.63
C ALA A 35 -1.05 -2.60 -4.12
N LEU A 36 -1.35 -1.69 -3.19
CA LEU A 36 -1.60 -0.29 -3.55
C LEU A 36 -0.38 0.39 -4.18
N ASP A 37 0.81 0.15 -3.66
CA ASP A 37 2.04 0.73 -4.21
C ASP A 37 2.23 0.23 -5.67
N ALA A 38 2.00 -1.06 -5.95
CA ALA A 38 2.07 -1.61 -7.31
C ALA A 38 0.99 -1.03 -8.25
N ASP A 39 -0.24 -0.86 -7.76
CA ASP A 39 -1.32 -0.24 -8.54
C ASP A 39 -1.02 1.23 -8.86
N VAL A 40 -0.42 1.95 -7.91
CA VAL A 40 0.03 3.34 -8.10
C VAL A 40 1.15 3.40 -9.12
N ASP A 41 2.16 2.54 -9.04
CA ASP A 41 3.26 2.50 -10.02
C ASP A 41 2.73 2.23 -11.44
N SER A 42 1.82 1.26 -11.58
CA SER A 42 1.18 0.97 -12.87
C SER A 42 0.37 2.15 -13.41
N LEU A 43 -0.31 2.90 -12.54
CA LEU A 43 -1.06 4.09 -12.93
C LEU A 43 -0.12 5.24 -13.35
N LEU A 44 1.03 5.38 -12.70
CA LEU A 44 2.03 6.38 -13.08
C LEU A 44 2.62 6.09 -14.46
N ASP A 45 2.91 4.82 -14.76
CA ASP A 45 3.36 4.40 -16.09
C ASP A 45 2.30 4.72 -17.18
N GLU A 46 1.02 4.50 -16.89
CA GLU A 46 -0.09 4.86 -17.80
C GLU A 46 -0.18 6.38 -18.01
N ILE A 47 -0.02 7.17 -16.95
CA ILE A 47 -0.01 8.64 -17.04
C ILE A 47 1.14 9.10 -17.94
N ASP A 48 2.33 8.52 -17.80
CA ASP A 48 3.49 8.88 -18.63
C ASP A 48 3.23 8.59 -20.11
N GLU A 49 2.63 7.44 -20.46
CA GLU A 49 2.24 7.12 -21.85
C GLU A 49 1.23 8.14 -22.41
N VAL A 50 0.18 8.45 -21.65
CA VAL A 50 -0.85 9.42 -22.06
C VAL A 50 -0.24 10.83 -22.22
N LEU A 51 0.67 11.22 -21.32
CA LEU A 51 1.35 12.50 -21.40
C LEU A 51 2.28 12.58 -22.60
N GLU A 52 2.98 11.50 -22.97
CA GLU A 52 3.81 11.46 -24.17
C GLU A 52 2.98 11.69 -25.44
N VAL A 53 1.88 10.95 -25.59
CA VAL A 53 0.96 11.11 -26.73
C VAL A 53 0.34 12.50 -26.74
N ASN A 54 -0.16 12.98 -25.60
CA ASN A 54 -0.78 14.31 -25.51
C ASN A 54 0.21 15.44 -25.78
N ALA A 55 1.45 15.32 -25.28
CA ALA A 55 2.51 16.29 -25.51
C ALA A 55 2.92 16.35 -26.98
N GLU A 56 2.99 15.21 -27.67
CA GLU A 56 3.29 15.18 -29.10
C GLU A 56 2.21 15.93 -29.90
N GLU A 57 0.94 15.68 -29.59
CA GLU A 57 -0.19 16.41 -30.20
C GLU A 57 -0.16 17.91 -29.90
N PHE A 58 0.13 18.28 -28.64
CA PHE A 58 0.24 19.67 -28.22
C PHE A 58 1.33 20.41 -29.01
N VAL A 59 2.53 19.83 -29.13
CA VAL A 59 3.65 20.42 -29.86
C VAL A 59 3.34 20.53 -31.35
N LYS A 60 2.79 19.47 -31.97
CA LYS A 60 2.37 19.50 -33.38
C LYS A 60 1.35 20.62 -33.62
N GLY A 61 0.34 20.74 -32.75
CA GLY A 61 -0.68 21.78 -32.84
C GLY A 61 -0.12 23.19 -32.64
N PHE A 62 0.82 23.36 -31.72
CA PHE A 62 1.49 24.64 -31.46
C PHE A 62 2.32 25.11 -32.66
N VAL A 63 3.12 24.22 -33.26
CA VAL A 63 3.94 24.54 -34.45
C VAL A 63 3.06 24.84 -35.66
N GLN A 64 2.01 24.05 -35.91
CA GLN A 64 1.09 24.27 -37.03
C GLN A 64 0.31 25.58 -36.93
N LYS A 65 -0.04 26.01 -35.71
CA LYS A 65 -0.68 27.31 -35.47
C LYS A 65 0.28 28.48 -35.56
N GLY A 66 1.55 28.23 -35.94
CA GLY A 66 2.57 29.25 -36.11
C GLY A 66 2.95 29.86 -34.78
N GLY A 67 3.26 29.01 -33.78
CA GLY A 67 3.75 29.33 -32.43
C GLY A 67 3.91 30.82 -32.15
N GLN A 68 3.05 31.32 -31.27
CA GLN A 68 2.79 32.74 -31.02
C GLN A 68 4.04 33.64 -31.03
#